data_AF-Q9XZ50-F1
#
_entry.id   AF-Q9XZ50-F1
#
_cell.length_a   1.000
_cell.length_b   1.000
_cell.length_c   1.000
_cell.angle_alpha   90.00
_cell.angle_beta   90.00
_cell.angle_gamma   90.00
#
_symmetry.space_group_name_H-M   'P 1'
#
loop_
_entity.id
_entity.type
_entity.pdbx_description
1 polymer ?
#
loop_
_entity_poly.entity_id
_entity_poly.type
_entity_poly.pdbx_seq_one_letter_code
_entity_poly.pdbx_strand_id
1 'polypeptide(L)'
;MNHLCFIIIALFFLVQQSLAEHPEEKCIRELARTDENCILHCTYSYYGFVDKNFRIAKKHVQKFKKILVTFDAVPKKEKKKLLEHIEACADSANADQPQTKDEKCTKINKYYRCVVDGKILPWNSYADAIIKFDKTLNV
;
A
#
# COMPACT_ATOMS: atom_id res chain seq x y z
N MET A 1 34.02 -21.25 -26.53
CA MET A 1 33.53 -19.85 -26.56
C MET A 1 32.01 -19.72 -26.45
N ASN A 2 31.21 -20.69 -26.91
CA ASN A 2 29.75 -20.56 -26.90
C ASN A 2 29.10 -20.62 -25.50
N HIS A 3 29.60 -21.43 -24.56
CA HIS A 3 29.00 -21.56 -23.22
C HIS A 3 29.25 -20.37 -22.28
N LEU A 4 30.36 -19.63 -22.49
CA LEU A 4 30.71 -18.50 -21.62
C LEU A 4 29.73 -17.33 -21.78
N CYS A 5 29.28 -17.06 -23.03
CA CYS A 5 28.26 -16.07 -23.30
C CYS A 5 26.91 -16.44 -22.68
N PHE A 6 26.50 -17.70 -22.74
CA PHE A 6 25.25 -18.15 -22.10
C PHE A 6 25.29 -18.00 -20.58
N ILE A 7 26.43 -18.25 -19.93
CA ILE A 7 26.60 -18.08 -18.49
C ILE A 7 26.53 -16.60 -18.11
N ILE A 8 27.17 -15.70 -18.87
CA ILE A 8 27.14 -14.26 -18.61
C ILE A 8 25.73 -13.68 -18.81
N ILE A 9 25.03 -14.11 -19.87
CA ILE A 9 23.65 -13.70 -20.13
C ILE A 9 22.71 -14.20 -19.02
N ALA A 10 22.85 -15.45 -18.58
CA ALA A 10 22.07 -16.00 -17.48
C ALA A 10 22.33 -15.26 -16.16
N LEU A 11 23.58 -14.91 -15.87
CA LEU A 11 23.95 -14.09 -14.72
C LEU A 11 23.35 -12.68 -14.80
N PHE A 12 23.30 -12.06 -15.98
CA PHE A 12 22.68 -10.75 -16.16
C PHE A 12 21.16 -10.77 -15.89
N PHE A 13 20.47 -11.81 -16.37
CA PHE A 13 19.05 -12.01 -16.06
C PHE A 13 18.79 -12.29 -14.58
N LEU A 14 19.70 -13.00 -13.90
CA LEU A 14 19.61 -13.25 -12.45
C LEU A 14 19.87 -11.99 -11.62
N VAL A 15 20.82 -11.13 -12.01
CA VAL A 15 21.15 -9.89 -11.29
C VAL A 15 20.05 -8.83 -11.44
N GLN A 16 19.36 -8.77 -12.59
CA GLN A 16 18.20 -7.89 -12.74
C GLN A 16 17.00 -8.33 -11.89
N GLN A 17 16.91 -9.60 -11.52
CA GLN A 17 15.85 -10.12 -10.63
C GLN A 17 16.19 -9.97 -9.14
N SER A 18 17.44 -9.62 -8.78
CA SER A 18 17.91 -9.64 -7.39
C SER A 18 17.97 -8.28 -6.69
N LEU A 19 17.59 -7.19 -7.35
CA LEU A 19 17.38 -5.91 -6.65
C LEU A 19 15.97 -5.94 -6.07
N ALA A 20 15.87 -6.54 -4.88
CA ALA A 20 14.68 -6.43 -4.04
C ALA A 20 14.38 -4.95 -3.83
N GLU A 21 13.30 -4.46 -4.45
CA GLU A 21 12.84 -3.09 -4.31
C GLU A 21 11.67 -3.06 -3.33
N HIS A 22 11.50 -1.93 -2.64
CA HIS A 22 10.34 -1.76 -1.77
C HIS A 22 9.10 -1.33 -2.57
N PRO A 23 7.89 -1.73 -2.14
CA PRO A 23 6.65 -1.37 -2.81
C PRO A 23 6.50 0.11 -3.16
N GLU A 24 6.85 1.02 -2.24
CA GLU A 24 6.76 2.47 -2.48
C GLU A 24 7.65 2.92 -3.64
N GLU A 25 8.93 2.54 -3.62
CA GLU A 25 9.91 2.89 -4.66
C GLU A 25 9.48 2.38 -6.03
N LYS A 26 9.03 1.12 -6.10
CA LYS A 26 8.54 0.49 -7.32
C LYS A 26 7.37 1.26 -7.92
N CYS A 27 6.36 1.55 -7.10
CA CYS A 27 5.16 2.23 -7.55
C CYS A 27 5.42 3.67 -8.00
N ILE A 28 6.30 4.40 -7.31
CA ILE A 28 6.72 5.75 -7.71
C ILE A 28 7.44 5.68 -9.07
N ARG A 29 8.42 4.78 -9.22
CA ARG A 29 9.16 4.63 -10.48
C ARG A 29 8.25 4.32 -11.67
N GLU A 30 7.27 3.45 -11.47
CA GLU A 30 6.37 3.01 -12.55
C GLU A 30 5.30 4.05 -12.91
N LEU A 31 4.80 4.83 -11.94
CA LEU A 31 3.58 5.62 -12.12
C LEU A 31 3.76 7.13 -12.00
N ALA A 32 4.87 7.65 -11.47
CA ALA A 32 5.06 9.09 -11.21
C ALA A 32 4.94 9.99 -12.45
N ARG A 33 5.13 9.45 -13.67
CA ARG A 33 5.05 10.21 -14.91
C ARG A 33 3.74 10.02 -15.69
N THR A 34 2.95 9.00 -15.35
CA THR A 34 1.84 8.53 -16.17
C THR A 34 0.52 8.48 -15.40
N ASP A 35 0.57 8.10 -14.13
CA ASP A 35 -0.61 7.81 -13.31
C ASP A 35 -0.31 8.12 -11.83
N GLU A 36 0.21 9.32 -11.52
CA GLU A 36 0.64 9.71 -10.17
C GLU A 36 -0.45 9.46 -9.10
N ASN A 37 -1.70 9.77 -9.45
CA ASN A 37 -2.87 9.56 -8.59
C ASN A 37 -3.05 8.08 -8.16
N CYS A 38 -2.51 7.13 -8.92
CA CYS A 38 -2.61 5.70 -8.66
C CYS A 38 -1.42 5.11 -7.88
N ILE A 39 -0.39 5.91 -7.54
CA ILE A 39 0.75 5.44 -6.73
C ILE A 39 0.26 4.82 -5.42
N LEU A 40 -0.69 5.48 -4.74
CA LEU A 40 -1.21 4.97 -3.47
C LEU A 40 -1.96 3.64 -3.62
N HIS A 41 -2.74 3.48 -4.69
CA HIS A 41 -3.41 2.20 -4.95
C HIS A 41 -2.39 1.08 -5.21
N CYS A 42 -1.34 1.37 -5.98
CA CYS A 42 -0.26 0.44 -6.25
C CYS A 42 0.41 -0.01 -4.93
N THR A 43 0.82 0.94 -4.08
CA THR A 43 1.49 0.61 -2.80
C THR A 43 0.55 -0.12 -1.84
N TYR A 44 -0.69 0.36 -1.68
CA TYR A 44 -1.68 -0.30 -0.80
C TYR A 44 -2.06 -1.70 -1.27
N SER A 45 -1.97 -1.99 -2.58
CA SER A 45 -2.19 -3.33 -3.12
C SER A 45 -1.07 -4.29 -2.70
N TYR A 46 0.18 -3.86 -2.71
CA TYR A 46 1.30 -4.65 -2.18
C TYR A 46 1.21 -4.85 -0.67
N TYR A 47 0.78 -3.82 0.07
CA TYR A 47 0.55 -3.90 1.51
C TYR A 47 -0.64 -4.79 1.91
N GLY A 48 -1.54 -5.04 0.95
CA GLY A 48 -2.78 -5.79 1.17
C GLY A 48 -3.88 -4.98 1.87
N PHE A 49 -3.81 -3.65 1.80
CA PHE A 49 -4.83 -2.74 2.34
C PHE A 49 -5.97 -2.48 1.35
N VAL A 50 -5.76 -2.83 0.09
CA VAL A 50 -6.75 -2.91 -0.99
C VAL A 50 -6.38 -4.09 -1.89
N ASP A 51 -7.26 -4.49 -2.80
CA ASP A 51 -6.86 -5.40 -3.88
C ASP A 51 -6.54 -4.66 -5.20
N LYS A 52 -6.01 -5.41 -6.15
CA LYS A 52 -5.68 -4.93 -7.51
C LYS A 52 -6.88 -4.35 -8.26
N ASN A 53 -8.11 -4.68 -7.84
CA ASN A 53 -9.36 -4.22 -8.42
C ASN A 53 -10.01 -3.09 -7.60
N PHE A 54 -9.24 -2.39 -6.76
CA PHE A 54 -9.70 -1.25 -5.96
C PHE A 54 -10.77 -1.59 -4.91
N ARG A 55 -10.91 -2.86 -4.53
CA ARG A 55 -11.88 -3.31 -3.53
C ARG A 55 -11.30 -3.27 -2.13
N ILE A 56 -12.09 -2.77 -1.19
CA ILE A 56 -11.75 -2.70 0.24
C ILE A 56 -12.65 -3.68 0.98
N ALA A 57 -12.24 -4.93 1.06
CA ALA A 57 -12.96 -5.97 1.79
C ALA A 57 -12.55 -5.98 3.27
N LYS A 58 -13.35 -6.63 4.11
CA LYS A 58 -13.07 -6.79 5.56
C LYS A 58 -11.65 -7.28 5.86
N LYS A 59 -11.12 -8.22 5.06
CA LYS A 59 -9.74 -8.72 5.23
C LYS A 59 -8.68 -7.63 5.06
N HIS A 60 -8.92 -6.66 4.18
CA HIS A 60 -8.00 -5.55 3.94
C HIS A 60 -8.02 -4.55 5.10
N VAL A 61 -9.21 -4.23 5.60
CA VAL A 61 -9.40 -3.40 6.80
C VAL A 61 -8.70 -4.03 8.02
N GLN A 62 -8.89 -5.32 8.23
CA GLN A 62 -8.23 -6.05 9.32
C GLN A 62 -6.71 -6.09 9.15
N LYS A 63 -6.20 -6.25 7.92
CA LYS A 63 -4.77 -6.19 7.62
C LYS A 63 -4.21 -4.81 7.92
N PHE A 64 -4.89 -3.74 7.50
CA PHE A 64 -4.46 -2.37 7.74
C PHE A 64 -4.38 -2.07 9.23
N LYS A 65 -5.46 -2.35 9.97
CA LYS A 65 -5.48 -2.24 11.45
C LYS A 65 -4.38 -3.07 12.10
N LYS A 66 -4.16 -4.31 11.63
CA LYS A 66 -3.09 -5.18 12.16
C LYS A 66 -1.72 -4.52 12.01
N ILE A 67 -1.38 -4.00 10.82
CA ILE A 67 -0.08 -3.36 10.58
C ILE A 67 0.08 -2.11 11.46
N LEU A 68 -0.89 -1.22 11.49
CA LEU A 68 -0.84 -0.02 12.34
C LEU A 68 -0.64 -0.36 13.82
N VAL A 69 -1.28 -1.43 14.30
CA VAL A 69 -1.10 -1.89 15.68
C VAL A 69 0.24 -2.59 15.91
N THR A 70 0.74 -3.35 14.93
CA THR A 70 2.03 -4.04 15.02
C THR A 70 3.20 -3.06 15.10
N PHE A 71 3.10 -1.91 14.44
CA PHE A 71 4.13 -0.88 14.45
C PHE A 71 3.79 0.31 15.36
N ASP A 72 2.93 0.08 16.37
CA ASP A 72 2.60 1.02 17.44
C ASP A 72 2.10 2.40 16.99
N ALA A 73 1.36 2.46 15.87
CA ALA A 73 0.79 3.70 15.35
C ALA A 73 -0.29 4.30 16.27
N VAL A 74 -0.91 3.47 17.12
CA VAL A 74 -1.89 3.89 18.13
C VAL A 74 -1.69 3.17 19.46
N PRO A 75 -2.07 3.78 20.60
CA PRO A 75 -2.06 3.11 21.91
C PRO A 75 -2.93 1.84 21.94
N LYS A 76 -2.56 0.87 22.78
CA LYS A 76 -3.29 -0.42 22.87
C LYS A 76 -4.79 -0.27 23.19
N LYS A 77 -5.16 0.74 23.98
CA LYS A 77 -6.55 1.05 24.37
C LYS A 77 -7.40 1.56 23.19
N GLU A 78 -6.78 2.06 22.13
CA GLU A 78 -7.46 2.67 20.98
C GLU A 78 -7.64 1.68 19.81
N LYS A 79 -7.15 0.44 19.93
CA LYS A 79 -7.23 -0.59 18.89
C LYS A 79 -8.66 -0.86 18.40
N LYS A 80 -9.66 -0.79 19.29
CA LYS A 80 -11.07 -0.97 18.93
C LYS A 80 -11.60 0.23 18.14
N LYS A 81 -11.35 1.45 18.65
CA LYS A 81 -11.73 2.70 17.97
C LYS A 81 -11.07 2.83 16.59
N LEU A 82 -9.80 2.44 16.47
CA LEU A 82 -9.10 2.41 15.19
C LEU A 82 -9.79 1.48 14.19
N LEU A 83 -10.21 0.29 14.62
CA LEU A 83 -10.91 -0.64 13.73
C LEU A 83 -12.24 -0.04 13.24
N GLU A 84 -13.06 0.47 14.15
CA GLU A 84 -14.34 1.10 13.84
C GLU A 84 -14.17 2.28 12.87
N HIS A 85 -13.12 3.09 13.07
CA HIS A 85 -12.78 4.20 12.18
C HIS A 85 -12.40 3.74 10.77
N ILE A 86 -11.52 2.73 10.66
CA ILE A 86 -11.10 2.21 9.34
C ILE A 86 -12.28 1.53 8.63
N GLU A 87 -13.16 0.84 9.36
CA GLU A 87 -14.39 0.25 8.82
C GLU A 87 -15.32 1.34 8.26
N ALA A 88 -15.60 2.40 9.01
CA ALA A 88 -16.43 3.51 8.55
C ALA A 88 -15.87 4.19 7.29
N CYS A 89 -14.55 4.40 7.22
CA CYS A 89 -13.88 4.93 6.03
C CYS A 89 -13.95 3.98 4.83
N ALA A 90 -13.83 2.67 5.06
CA ALA A 90 -13.95 1.67 4.01
C ALA A 90 -15.38 1.60 3.46
N ASP A 91 -16.38 1.68 4.32
CA ASP A 91 -17.80 1.70 3.94
C ASP A 91 -18.13 2.93 3.11
N SER A 92 -17.67 4.11 3.53
CA SER A 92 -17.82 5.35 2.76
C SER A 92 -17.14 5.24 1.39
N ALA A 93 -15.92 4.73 1.30
CA ALA A 93 -15.24 4.55 0.04
C ALA A 93 -15.91 3.48 -0.86
N ASN A 94 -16.50 2.44 -0.28
CA ASN A 94 -17.19 1.39 -1.04
C ASN A 94 -18.59 1.81 -1.52
N ALA A 95 -19.19 2.84 -0.93
CA ALA A 95 -20.41 3.45 -1.44
C ALA A 95 -20.18 4.24 -2.75
N ASP A 96 -18.96 4.73 -2.99
CA ASP A 96 -18.59 5.37 -4.25
C ASP A 96 -18.68 4.37 -5.42
N GLN A 97 -19.23 4.84 -6.57
CA GLN A 97 -19.33 4.06 -7.80
C GLN A 97 -18.43 4.63 -8.93
N PRO A 98 -17.09 4.60 -8.77
CA PRO A 98 -16.17 5.15 -9.75
C PRO A 98 -16.15 4.31 -11.04
N GLN A 99 -16.20 4.99 -12.18
CA GLN A 99 -16.25 4.38 -13.50
C GLN A 99 -14.86 4.28 -14.12
N THR A 100 -14.07 5.36 -14.03
CA THR A 100 -12.75 5.43 -14.65
C THR A 100 -11.65 4.92 -13.72
N LYS A 101 -10.46 4.61 -14.28
CA LYS A 101 -9.28 4.24 -13.48
C LYS A 101 -8.89 5.38 -12.53
N ASP A 102 -8.89 6.62 -13.01
CA ASP A 102 -8.53 7.79 -12.21
C ASP A 102 -9.50 8.02 -11.04
N GLU A 103 -10.81 7.86 -11.28
CA GLU A 103 -11.81 7.92 -10.21
C GLU A 103 -11.62 6.79 -9.17
N LYS A 104 -11.23 5.59 -9.61
CA LYS A 104 -10.92 4.47 -8.72
C LYS A 104 -9.68 4.75 -7.87
N CYS A 105 -8.63 5.34 -8.44
CA CYS A 105 -7.46 5.78 -7.69
C CYS A 105 -7.81 6.90 -6.70
N THR A 106 -8.62 7.86 -7.13
CA THR A 106 -9.16 8.94 -6.29
C THR A 106 -9.97 8.41 -5.10
N LYS A 107 -10.82 7.38 -5.30
CA LYS A 107 -11.51 6.67 -4.21
C LYS A 107 -10.52 6.16 -3.16
N ILE A 108 -9.42 5.53 -3.57
CA ILE A 108 -8.40 5.02 -2.63
C ILE A 108 -7.70 6.16 -1.90
N ASN A 109 -7.40 7.28 -2.58
CA ASN A 109 -6.85 8.47 -1.93
C ASN A 109 -7.82 9.07 -0.89
N LYS A 110 -9.12 9.11 -1.18
CA LYS A 110 -10.15 9.52 -0.20
C LYS A 110 -10.21 8.57 0.98
N TYR A 111 -10.15 7.25 0.75
CA TYR A 111 -10.10 6.25 1.81
C TYR A 111 -8.92 6.49 2.76
N TYR A 112 -7.72 6.68 2.22
CA TYR A 112 -6.53 7.02 3.01
C TYR A 112 -6.71 8.31 3.81
N ARG A 113 -7.17 9.39 3.18
CA ARG A 113 -7.41 10.68 3.85
C ARG A 113 -8.44 10.57 4.97
N CYS A 114 -9.46 9.73 4.81
CA CYS A 114 -10.43 9.43 5.85
C CYS A 114 -9.79 8.70 7.03
N VAL A 115 -8.96 7.68 6.76
CA VAL A 115 -8.29 6.91 7.83
C VAL A 115 -7.28 7.77 8.59
N VAL A 116 -6.48 8.57 7.88
CA VAL A 116 -5.43 9.43 8.46
C VAL A 116 -5.98 10.84 8.67
N ASP A 117 -7.05 10.93 9.46
CA ASP A 117 -7.77 12.18 9.75
C ASP A 117 -7.07 13.06 10.79
N GLY A 118 -5.97 12.58 11.38
CA GLY A 118 -5.20 13.26 12.42
C GLY A 118 -5.86 13.25 13.80
N LYS A 119 -7.05 12.66 13.96
CA LYS A 119 -7.77 12.58 15.25
C LYS A 119 -7.55 11.24 15.93
N ILE A 120 -7.91 10.16 15.25
CA ILE A 120 -7.75 8.79 15.78
C ILE A 120 -6.37 8.25 15.44
N LEU A 121 -5.84 8.65 14.29
CA LEU A 121 -4.55 8.22 13.80
C LEU A 121 -3.71 9.45 13.42
N PRO A 122 -2.78 9.89 14.29
CA PRO A 122 -1.88 10.98 13.98
C PRO A 122 -1.02 10.64 12.75
N TRP A 123 -0.81 11.63 11.87
CA TRP A 123 -0.10 11.42 10.62
C TRP A 123 1.33 10.89 10.82
N ASN A 124 2.09 11.45 11.77
CA ASN A 124 3.45 11.00 12.05
C ASN A 124 3.49 9.52 12.46
N SER A 125 2.59 9.11 13.37
CA SER A 125 2.50 7.71 13.81
C SER A 125 2.10 6.76 12.69
N TYR A 126 1.20 7.19 11.81
CA TYR A 126 0.87 6.46 10.58
C TYR A 126 2.09 6.34 9.66
N ALA A 127 2.76 7.45 9.35
CA ALA A 127 3.88 7.48 8.41
C ALA A 127 5.03 6.58 8.91
N ASP A 128 5.39 6.69 10.18
CA ASP A 128 6.41 5.86 10.81
C ASP A 128 6.07 4.36 10.72
N ALA A 129 4.81 4.00 10.95
CA ALA A 129 4.35 2.62 10.87
C ALA A 129 4.39 2.08 9.43
N ILE A 130 3.99 2.87 8.44
CA ILE A 130 4.02 2.47 7.03
C ILE A 130 5.46 2.38 6.52
N ILE A 131 6.34 3.33 6.83
CA ILE A 131 7.76 3.27 6.43
C ILE A 131 8.44 2.03 7.00
N LYS A 132 8.17 1.69 8.27
CA LYS A 132 8.71 0.46 8.88
C LYS A 132 8.17 -0.79 8.19
N PHE A 133 6.88 -0.80 7.84
CA PHE A 133 6.25 -1.95 7.19
C PHE A 133 6.73 -2.15 5.75
N ASP A 134 6.83 -1.07 4.97
CA ASP A 134 7.31 -1.09 3.58
C ASP A 134 8.71 -1.74 3.48
N LYS A 135 9.62 -1.38 4.40
CA LYS A 135 10.96 -1.97 4.51
C LYS A 135 10.97 -3.48 4.84
N THR A 136 9.84 -4.06 5.25
CA THR A 136 9.72 -5.51 5.46
C THR A 136 9.31 -6.28 4.21
N LEU A 137 9.01 -5.58 3.12
CA LEU A 137 8.51 -6.14 1.87
C LEU A 137 9.53 -5.94 0.76
N ASN A 138 9.63 -6.94 -0.13
CA ASN A 138 10.44 -6.92 -1.33
C ASN A 138 9.55 -7.31 -2.52
N VAL A 139 9.64 -6.59 -3.62
CA VAL A 139 8.78 -6.74 -4.82
C VAL A 139 9.56 -6.69 -6.13
#